data_AF-A0A938NWX8-F1
#
_entry.id   AF-A0A938NWX8-F1
#
_cell.length_a   1.000
_cell.length_b   1.000
_cell.length_c   1.000
_cell.angle_alpha   90.00
_cell.angle_beta   90.00
_cell.angle_gamma   90.00
#
_symmetry.space_group_name_H-M   'P 1'
#
loop_
_entity.id
_entity.type
_entity.pdbx_description
1 polymer ?
#
loop_
_entity_poly.entity_id
_entity_poly.type
_entity_poly.pdbx_seq_one_letter_code
_entity_poly.pdbx_strand_id
1 'polypeptide(L)'
;MLYLRRNLTTPTPPNKTSVTKKLPIVQVPCNGCTICCQGDAVRLQLEDAAEEYLTEPHPHIPGALMIAHKPNGECIYLNESGCSIHDHAPSLCRSVDCRKLAARIDFETAMHLHRMGRLDIRVWDQGRKLLEAEARQRNEGKR
;
A
#
# COMPACT_ATOMS: atom_id res chain seq x y z
N MET A 1 35.00 -5.04 -51.58
CA MET A 1 33.54 -5.20 -51.46
C MET A 1 33.23 -6.66 -51.12
N LEU A 2 33.30 -7.05 -49.84
CA LEU A 2 32.86 -8.36 -49.33
C LEU A 2 32.57 -8.17 -47.83
N TYR A 3 31.31 -7.92 -47.47
CA TYR A 3 30.86 -7.97 -46.07
C TYR A 3 30.11 -9.30 -45.84
N LEU A 4 30.72 -10.14 -45.01
CA LEU A 4 30.13 -11.38 -44.47
C LEU A 4 28.95 -11.03 -43.56
N ARG A 5 27.78 -11.63 -43.83
CA ARG A 5 26.59 -11.57 -42.97
C ARG A 5 26.86 -12.38 -41.69
N ARG A 6 26.91 -11.69 -40.53
CA ARG A 6 26.91 -12.33 -39.21
C ARG A 6 25.46 -12.62 -38.80
N ASN A 7 25.17 -13.89 -38.50
CA ASN A 7 23.91 -14.33 -37.89
C ASN A 7 23.80 -13.77 -36.46
N LEU A 8 22.75 -13.00 -36.20
CA LEU A 8 22.39 -12.52 -34.87
C LEU A 8 21.45 -13.55 -34.23
N THR A 9 21.99 -14.38 -33.34
CA THR A 9 21.16 -15.14 -32.38
C THR A 9 20.68 -14.17 -31.32
N THR A 10 19.37 -13.99 -31.20
CA THR A 10 18.76 -13.17 -30.15
C THR A 10 18.92 -13.87 -28.79
N PRO A 11 19.32 -13.15 -27.73
CA PRO A 11 19.37 -13.72 -26.40
C PRO A 11 17.95 -13.97 -25.88
N THR A 12 17.71 -15.18 -25.37
CA THR A 12 16.48 -15.55 -24.67
C THR A 12 16.29 -14.68 -23.42
N PRO A 13 15.06 -14.20 -23.13
CA PRO A 13 14.80 -13.37 -21.96
C PRO A 13 14.99 -14.17 -20.67
N PRO A 14 15.51 -13.55 -19.59
CA PRO A 14 15.73 -14.22 -18.32
C PRO A 14 14.41 -14.68 -17.70
N ASN A 15 14.43 -15.92 -17.23
CA ASN A 15 13.37 -16.61 -16.50
C ASN A 15 12.94 -15.77 -15.29
N LYS A 16 11.71 -15.23 -15.34
CA LYS A 16 11.11 -14.45 -14.26
C LYS A 16 10.62 -15.39 -13.17
N THR A 17 11.54 -15.88 -12.34
CA THR A 17 11.17 -16.47 -11.05
C THR A 17 10.79 -15.32 -10.12
N SER A 18 9.54 -14.86 -10.22
CA SER A 18 8.97 -13.86 -9.34
C SER A 18 8.86 -14.47 -7.94
N VAL A 19 9.83 -14.15 -7.09
CA VAL A 19 9.79 -14.48 -5.67
C VAL A 19 8.59 -13.73 -5.07
N THR A 20 7.48 -14.44 -4.86
CA THR A 20 6.32 -14.00 -4.08
C THR A 20 6.75 -13.90 -2.61
N LYS A 21 7.44 -12.81 -2.27
CA LYS A 21 7.80 -12.52 -0.89
C LYS A 21 6.52 -12.15 -0.12
N LYS A 22 5.96 -13.13 0.59
CA LYS A 22 4.82 -12.96 1.51
C LYS A 22 5.13 -11.82 2.49
N LEU A 23 4.31 -10.77 2.49
CA LEU A 23 4.42 -9.69 3.47
C LEU A 23 3.89 -10.23 4.81
N PRO A 24 4.66 -10.16 5.91
CA PRO A 24 4.15 -10.58 7.20
C PRO A 24 2.97 -9.69 7.61
N ILE A 25 1.87 -10.30 8.04
CA ILE A 25 0.74 -9.61 8.64
C ILE A 25 1.23 -9.10 10.01
N VAL A 26 1.38 -7.78 10.15
CA VAL A 26 1.82 -7.15 11.39
C VAL A 26 0.68 -6.28 11.87
N GLN A 27 0.09 -6.60 13.01
CA GLN A 27 -0.99 -5.78 13.56
C GLN A 27 -0.52 -4.33 13.73
N VAL A 28 -1.14 -3.41 12.99
CA VAL A 28 -0.79 -1.99 13.02
C VAL A 28 -1.70 -1.29 14.04
N PRO A 29 -1.15 -0.64 15.08
CA PRO A 29 -1.94 0.08 16.07
C PRO A 29 -2.43 1.41 15.47
N CYS A 30 -3.38 1.34 14.56
CA CYS A 30 -3.95 2.49 13.86
C CYS A 30 -4.77 3.41 14.78
N ASN A 31 -5.16 2.94 15.98
CA ASN A 31 -5.92 3.69 16.99
C ASN A 31 -7.17 4.40 16.41
N GLY A 32 -7.88 3.73 15.51
CA GLY A 32 -9.08 4.28 14.85
C GLY A 32 -8.80 5.27 13.73
N CYS A 33 -7.54 5.46 13.31
CA CYS A 33 -7.23 6.26 12.13
C CYS A 33 -7.78 5.61 10.85
N THR A 34 -8.47 6.40 10.02
CA THR A 34 -9.15 5.94 8.80
C THR A 34 -8.61 6.60 7.52
N ILE A 35 -7.48 7.31 7.59
CA ILE A 35 -6.95 8.08 6.45
C ILE A 35 -6.64 7.15 5.25
N CYS A 36 -6.06 5.97 5.48
CA CYS A 36 -5.78 5.00 4.42
C CYS A 36 -7.04 4.33 3.84
N CYS A 37 -8.21 4.55 4.45
CA CYS A 37 -9.49 4.06 3.93
C CYS A 37 -10.14 5.06 2.96
N GLN A 38 -9.47 6.15 2.61
CA GLN A 38 -10.00 7.23 1.76
C GLN A 38 -9.19 7.30 0.46
N GLY A 39 -9.83 6.97 -0.67
CA GLY A 39 -9.24 7.10 -2.00
C GLY A 39 -8.04 6.20 -2.30
N ASP A 40 -7.83 5.14 -1.53
CA ASP A 40 -6.69 4.23 -1.69
C ASP A 40 -7.05 3.01 -2.55
N ALA A 41 -6.15 2.59 -3.42
CA ALA A 41 -6.35 1.42 -4.28
C ALA A 41 -5.88 0.14 -3.58
N VAL A 42 -6.63 -0.30 -2.56
CA VAL A 42 -6.29 -1.50 -1.76
C VAL A 42 -6.44 -2.76 -2.60
N ARG A 43 -5.37 -3.14 -3.30
CA ARG A 43 -5.28 -4.33 -4.14
C ARG A 43 -5.34 -5.61 -3.31
N LEU A 44 -6.23 -6.51 -3.67
CA LEU A 44 -6.26 -7.85 -3.09
C LEU A 44 -5.00 -8.64 -3.50
N GLN A 45 -4.36 -9.28 -2.54
CA GLN A 45 -3.25 -10.19 -2.78
C GLN A 45 -3.76 -11.61 -3.05
N LEU A 46 -2.87 -12.51 -3.45
CA LEU A 46 -3.24 -13.90 -3.77
C LEU A 46 -3.76 -14.66 -2.55
N GLU A 47 -3.32 -14.27 -1.35
CA GLU A 47 -3.78 -14.80 -0.06
C GLU A 47 -5.11 -14.22 0.41
N ASP A 48 -5.63 -13.17 -0.22
CA ASP A 48 -6.93 -12.60 0.12
C ASP A 48 -8.00 -13.36 -0.68
N ALA A 49 -8.98 -13.95 0.01
CA ALA A 49 -10.12 -14.60 -0.62
C ALA A 49 -11.06 -13.53 -1.19
N ALA A 50 -10.95 -13.24 -2.49
CA ALA A 50 -11.64 -12.12 -3.12
C ALA A 50 -13.17 -12.20 -2.99
N GLU A 51 -13.70 -13.41 -2.89
CA GLU A 51 -15.13 -13.70 -2.74
C GLU A 51 -15.69 -13.25 -1.37
N GLU A 52 -14.83 -12.99 -0.39
CA GLU A 52 -15.22 -12.46 0.92
C GLU A 52 -15.44 -10.94 0.91
N TYR A 53 -15.11 -10.27 -0.21
CA TYR A 53 -15.11 -8.81 -0.30
C TYR A 53 -15.97 -8.28 -1.46
N LEU A 54 -16.47 -7.06 -1.29
CA LEU A 54 -16.97 -6.24 -2.38
C LEU A 54 -15.77 -5.64 -3.09
N THR A 55 -15.61 -6.01 -4.36
CA THR A 55 -14.43 -5.65 -5.16
C THR A 55 -14.79 -4.89 -6.42
N GLU A 56 -13.84 -4.10 -6.91
CA GLU A 56 -13.87 -3.48 -8.23
C GLU A 56 -12.54 -3.65 -8.96
N PRO A 57 -12.50 -3.48 -10.29
CA PRO A 57 -11.26 -3.56 -11.05
C PRO A 57 -10.24 -2.50 -10.60
N HIS A 58 -8.99 -2.91 -10.43
CA HIS A 58 -7.92 -1.99 -10.07
C HIS A 58 -7.64 -1.00 -11.23
N PRO A 59 -7.64 0.33 -10.99
CA PRO A 59 -7.60 1.34 -12.06
C PRO A 59 -6.27 1.37 -12.84
N HIS A 60 -5.20 0.82 -12.27
CA HIS A 60 -3.85 0.88 -12.84
C HIS A 60 -3.20 -0.49 -13.13
N ILE A 61 -3.86 -1.60 -12.77
CA ILE A 61 -3.25 -2.94 -12.86
C ILE A 61 -4.28 -3.86 -13.55
N PRO A 62 -4.12 -4.14 -14.85
CA PRO A 62 -5.05 -4.99 -15.59
C PRO A 62 -5.20 -6.37 -14.94
N GLY A 63 -6.45 -6.80 -14.77
CA GLY A 63 -6.79 -8.10 -14.18
C GLY A 63 -6.64 -8.19 -12.65
N ALA A 64 -6.16 -7.14 -11.98
CA ALA A 64 -6.16 -7.10 -10.52
C ALA A 64 -7.49 -6.55 -9.98
N LEU A 65 -7.91 -7.08 -8.82
CA LEU A 65 -9.04 -6.58 -8.05
C LEU A 65 -8.54 -5.73 -6.88
N MET A 66 -9.37 -4.77 -6.48
CA MET A 66 -9.20 -4.01 -5.26
C MET A 66 -10.52 -3.94 -4.48
N ILE A 67 -10.44 -3.56 -3.21
CA ILE A 67 -11.64 -3.27 -2.41
C ILE A 67 -12.42 -2.13 -3.08
N ALA A 68 -13.73 -2.33 -3.19
CA ALA A 68 -14.63 -1.35 -3.79
C ALA A 68 -14.74 -0.07 -2.94
N HIS A 69 -15.10 1.01 -3.61
CA HIS A 69 -15.33 2.30 -2.98
C HIS A 69 -16.81 2.71 -3.01
N LYS A 70 -17.19 3.56 -2.06
CA LYS A 70 -18.41 4.35 -2.11
C LYS A 70 -18.29 5.45 -3.18
N PRO A 71 -19.41 6.08 -3.59
CA PRO A 71 -19.36 7.20 -4.54
C PRO A 71 -18.50 8.40 -4.10
N ASN A 72 -18.30 8.59 -2.79
CA ASN A 72 -17.43 9.64 -2.23
C ASN A 72 -15.94 9.26 -2.20
N GLY A 73 -15.56 8.08 -2.69
CA GLY A 73 -14.19 7.59 -2.72
C GLY A 73 -13.70 6.96 -1.41
N GLU A 74 -14.54 6.82 -0.39
CA GLU A 74 -14.20 6.03 0.80
C GLU A 74 -14.29 4.54 0.52
N CYS A 75 -13.50 3.73 1.22
CA CYS A 75 -13.65 2.28 1.25
C CYS A 75 -15.10 1.91 1.57
N ILE A 76 -15.65 0.93 0.85
CA ILE A 76 -17.05 0.47 1.02
C ILE A 76 -17.34 -0.04 2.44
N TYR A 77 -16.31 -0.48 3.17
CA TYR A 77 -16.39 -0.98 4.54
C TYR A 77 -16.09 0.07 5.62
N LEU A 78 -15.82 1.32 5.25
CA LEU A 78 -15.67 2.40 6.21
C LEU A 78 -17.04 2.89 6.67
N ASN A 79 -17.28 2.95 7.98
CA ASN A 79 -18.47 3.56 8.57
C ASN A 79 -18.08 4.54 9.69
N GLU A 80 -19.08 5.09 10.40
CA GLU A 80 -18.86 6.06 11.48
C GLU A 80 -18.03 5.51 12.66
N SER A 81 -18.05 4.20 12.90
CA SER A 81 -17.25 3.53 13.94
C SER A 81 -15.89 3.00 13.44
N GLY A 82 -15.58 3.17 12.15
CA GLY A 82 -14.31 2.76 11.53
C GLY A 82 -14.49 1.66 10.49
N CYS A 83 -13.50 0.75 10.40
CA CYS A 83 -13.53 -0.36 9.44
C CYS A 83 -14.44 -1.47 9.96
N SER A 84 -15.55 -1.73 9.26
CA SER A 84 -16.53 -2.77 9.67
C SER A 84 -16.00 -4.20 9.52
N ILE A 85 -14.92 -4.40 8.78
CA ILE A 85 -14.29 -5.69 8.51
C ILE A 85 -12.91 -5.83 9.14
N HIS A 86 -12.57 -5.01 10.15
CA HIS A 86 -11.20 -4.92 10.67
C HIS A 86 -10.61 -6.29 11.06
N ASP A 87 -11.41 -7.18 11.64
CA ASP A 87 -10.98 -8.53 12.07
C ASP A 87 -10.58 -9.47 10.92
N HIS A 88 -11.08 -9.22 9.71
CA HIS A 88 -10.83 -10.02 8.52
C HIS A 88 -10.45 -9.15 7.29
N ALA A 89 -9.93 -7.94 7.55
CA ALA A 89 -9.55 -7.00 6.49
C ALA A 89 -8.44 -7.59 5.61
N PRO A 90 -8.33 -7.21 4.33
CA PRO A 90 -7.31 -7.73 3.43
C PRO A 90 -5.87 -7.57 3.96
N SER A 91 -4.97 -8.40 3.45
CA SER A 91 -3.54 -8.43 3.80
C SER A 91 -2.86 -7.07 3.72
N LEU A 92 -3.16 -6.26 2.69
CA LEU A 92 -2.63 -4.89 2.58
C LEU A 92 -3.13 -3.98 3.71
N CYS A 93 -4.44 -3.98 4.00
CA CYS A 93 -4.99 -3.20 5.12
C CYS A 93 -4.31 -3.55 6.45
N ARG A 94 -3.97 -4.82 6.66
CA ARG A 94 -3.31 -5.29 7.89
C ARG A 94 -1.80 -5.08 7.92
N SER A 95 -1.16 -4.69 6.82
CA SER A 95 0.31 -4.56 6.74
C SER A 95 0.80 -3.13 6.56
N VAL A 96 -0.09 -2.21 6.16
CA VAL A 96 0.24 -0.79 5.99
C VAL A 96 0.39 -0.11 7.35
N ASP A 97 1.63 0.27 7.68
CA ASP A 97 1.97 1.10 8.83
C ASP A 97 2.51 2.44 8.33
N CYS A 98 1.71 3.50 8.49
CA CYS A 98 2.06 4.85 8.02
C CYS A 98 3.34 5.39 8.69
N ARG A 99 3.69 4.94 9.90
CA ARG A 99 4.95 5.30 10.57
C ARG A 99 6.13 4.70 9.82
N LYS A 100 6.03 3.43 9.43
CA LYS A 100 7.09 2.77 8.65
C LYS A 100 7.26 3.42 7.28
N LEU A 101 6.18 3.88 6.66
CA LEU A 101 6.25 4.65 5.42
C LEU A 101 6.96 5.99 5.67
N ALA A 102 6.50 6.78 6.63
CA ALA A 102 7.02 8.10 6.93
C ALA A 102 8.46 8.11 7.49
N ALA A 103 8.91 6.99 8.06
CA ALA A 103 10.30 6.78 8.44
C ALA A 103 11.21 6.44 7.26
N ARG A 104 10.66 5.90 6.16
CA ARG A 104 11.42 5.45 4.99
C ARG A 104 11.61 6.53 3.93
N ILE A 105 10.73 7.52 3.85
CA ILE A 105 10.76 8.57 2.82
C ILE A 105 10.64 9.96 3.44
N ASP A 106 11.36 10.91 2.85
CA ASP A 106 11.30 12.33 3.22
C ASP A 106 10.08 13.03 2.62
N PHE A 107 9.92 14.31 2.98
CA PHE A 107 8.79 15.12 2.54
C PHE A 107 8.78 15.33 1.02
N GLU A 108 9.94 15.56 0.40
CA GLU A 108 10.03 15.79 -1.04
C GLU A 108 9.59 14.54 -1.82
N THR A 109 10.07 13.36 -1.40
CA THR A 109 9.65 12.08 -1.97
C THR A 109 8.16 11.83 -1.76
N ALA A 110 7.63 12.10 -0.56
CA ALA A 110 6.22 11.95 -0.26
C ALA A 110 5.34 12.86 -1.13
N MET A 111 5.74 14.13 -1.29
CA MET A 111 5.04 15.10 -2.15
C MET A 111 5.11 14.72 -3.63
N HIS A 112 6.25 14.19 -4.09
CA HIS A 112 6.36 13.68 -5.45
C HIS A 112 5.38 12.53 -5.71
N LEU A 113 5.33 11.54 -4.81
CA LEU A 113 4.38 10.43 -4.91
C LEU A 113 2.93 10.88 -4.81
N HIS A 114 2.64 11.89 -3.98
CA HIS A 114 1.31 12.47 -3.87
C HIS A 114 0.84 13.12 -5.17
N ARG A 115 1.70 13.91 -5.82
CA ARG A 115 1.40 14.52 -7.13
C ARG A 115 1.18 13.48 -8.23
N MET A 116 1.77 12.30 -8.10
CA MET A 116 1.54 11.16 -9.00
C MET A 116 0.28 10.35 -8.66
N GLY A 117 -0.46 10.69 -7.60
CA GLY A 117 -1.61 9.92 -7.14
C GLY A 117 -1.25 8.56 -6.53
N ARG A 118 0.00 8.38 -6.07
CA ARG A 118 0.51 7.10 -5.53
C ARG A 118 0.55 7.06 -4.00
N LEU A 119 0.26 8.17 -3.35
CA LEU A 119 0.26 8.32 -1.89
C LEU A 119 -0.63 9.50 -1.51
N ASP A 120 -1.56 9.31 -0.59
CA ASP A 120 -2.20 10.46 0.06
C ASP A 120 -1.21 11.09 1.05
N ILE A 121 -0.91 12.38 0.87
CA ILE A 121 0.03 13.10 1.74
C ILE A 121 -0.39 13.07 3.21
N ARG A 122 -1.69 12.97 3.49
CA ARG A 122 -2.25 12.83 4.84
C ARG A 122 -1.78 11.55 5.53
N VAL A 123 -1.54 10.47 4.77
CA VAL A 123 -1.00 9.22 5.30
C VAL A 123 0.44 9.42 5.79
N TRP A 124 1.26 10.10 5.01
CA TRP A 124 2.65 10.40 5.41
C TRP A 124 2.70 11.33 6.62
N ASP A 125 1.91 12.42 6.59
CA ASP A 125 1.82 13.39 7.69
C ASP A 125 1.37 12.73 9.01
N GLN A 126 0.36 11.87 8.95
CA GLN A 126 -0.07 11.10 10.13
C GLN A 126 1.04 10.18 10.65
N GLY A 127 1.79 9.54 9.75
CA GLY A 127 2.95 8.72 10.12
C GLY A 127 4.02 9.53 10.86
N ARG A 128 4.30 10.77 10.41
CA ARG A 128 5.23 11.69 11.07
C ARG A 128 4.76 12.08 12.46
N LYS A 129 3.49 12.48 12.62
CA LYS A 129 2.89 12.84 13.91
C LYS A 129 3.02 11.72 14.94
N LEU A 130 2.74 10.48 14.53
CA LEU A 130 2.86 9.31 15.41
C LEU A 130 4.31 9.04 15.83
N LEU A 131 5.27 9.13 14.90
CA LEU A 131 6.70 8.99 15.22
C LEU A 131 7.19 10.04 16.20
N GLU A 132 6.75 11.29 16.04
CA GLU A 132 7.09 12.38 16.96
C GLU A 132 6.47 12.16 18.34
N ALA A 133 5.22 11.72 18.42
CA ALA A 133 4.57 11.37 19.69
C ALA A 133 5.32 10.24 20.41
N GLU A 134 5.69 9.17 19.70
CA GLU A 134 6.49 8.07 20.25
C GLU A 134 7.87 8.54 20.74
N ALA A 135 8.51 9.46 20.03
CA ALA A 135 9.79 10.05 20.45
C ALA A 135 9.66 10.85 21.75
N ARG A 136 8.58 11.65 21.89
CA ARG A 136 8.30 12.42 23.12
C ARG A 136 8.07 11.49 24.31
N GLN A 137 7.22 10.48 24.16
CA GLN A 137 6.92 9.50 25.22
C GLN A 137 8.18 8.74 25.68
N ARG A 138 9.05 8.33 24.75
CA ARG A 138 10.33 7.67 25.08
C ARG A 138 11.27 8.56 25.88
N ASN A 139 11.22 9.88 25.70
CA ASN A 139 12.06 10.82 26.42
C ASN A 139 11.49 11.14 27.81
N GLU A 140 10.17 11.16 27.97
CA GLU A 140 9.49 11.35 29.26
C GLU A 140 9.65 10.14 30.18
N GLY A 141 9.54 8.91 29.67
CA GLY A 141 9.73 7.69 30.46
C GLY A 141 11.18 7.37 30.85
N LYS A 142 12.15 8.16 30.38
CA LYS A 142 13.57 8.10 30.77
C LYS A 142 13.95 9.09 31.87
N ARG A 143 13.01 9.93 32.30
CA ARG A 143 13.22 11.01 33.26
C ARG A 143 12.66 10.62 34.63
#